data_AF-A0A077Z4R9-F1
#
_entry.id   AF-A0A077Z4R9-F1
#
_cell.length_a   1.000
_cell.length_b   1.000
_cell.length_c   1.000
_cell.angle_alpha   90.00
_cell.angle_beta   90.00
_cell.angle_gamma   90.00
#
_symmetry.space_group_name_H-M   'P 1'
#
loop_
_entity.id
_entity.type
_entity.pdbx_description
1 polymer ?
#
loop_
_entity_poly.entity_id
_entity_poly.type
_entity_poly.pdbx_seq_one_letter_code
_entity_poly.pdbx_strand_id
1 'polypeptide(L)'
;MVWSSWGPCTWIKGPTPNHRWNKPYFRQLSTLCQKGVFYSKLEEYFGAALNNAIAYLKSITQDTKPCGMCAYRQSCGFKCTRRKHTDSNKYVNRLFVAESLCEAKDLNGIGQDKACHTSYEMLPKTNDECQIWPNPSIRLPNVTGQYRSIVNDIKLANCHKTV
;
A
#
# COMPACT_ATOMS: atom_id res chain seq x y z
N MET A 1 -3.51 -10.77 -22.66
CA MET A 1 -3.49 -9.87 -21.49
C MET A 1 -2.10 -9.28 -21.48
N VAL A 2 -1.98 -7.96 -21.46
CA VAL A 2 -0.65 -7.31 -21.51
C VAL A 2 -0.33 -6.83 -20.11
N TRP A 3 0.78 -7.31 -19.56
CA TRP A 3 1.29 -6.89 -18.26
C TRP A 3 2.32 -5.78 -18.43
N SER A 4 2.33 -4.83 -17.50
CA SER A 4 3.43 -3.88 -17.40
C SER A 4 4.70 -4.61 -16.94
N SER A 5 5.86 -4.00 -17.19
CA SER A 5 7.03 -4.32 -16.39
C SER A 5 6.74 -4.09 -14.89
N TRP A 6 7.50 -4.76 -14.04
CA TRP A 6 7.44 -4.51 -12.60
C TRP A 6 7.76 -3.05 -12.31
N GLY A 7 6.89 -2.42 -11.52
CA GLY A 7 7.12 -1.07 -11.01
C GLY A 7 8.26 -1.00 -10.00
N PRO A 8 8.60 0.21 -9.54
CA PRO A 8 9.62 0.37 -8.51
C PRO A 8 9.07 -0.08 -7.14
N CYS A 9 9.95 -0.46 -6.21
CA CYS A 9 9.55 -0.90 -4.87
C CYS A 9 8.79 0.18 -4.09
N THR A 10 7.63 -0.14 -3.55
CA THR A 10 6.88 0.74 -2.67
C THR A 10 7.35 0.50 -1.24
N TRP A 11 7.54 1.57 -0.49
CA TRP A 11 7.94 1.50 0.91
C TRP A 11 7.35 2.67 1.69
N ILE A 12 7.26 2.50 3.01
CA ILE A 12 6.62 3.49 3.87
C ILE A 12 7.56 4.66 4.20
N LYS A 13 8.87 4.48 4.41
CA LYS A 13 9.71 5.59 4.91
C LYS A 13 11.01 5.73 4.14
N GLY A 14 11.27 6.92 3.61
CA GLY A 14 12.52 7.25 2.92
C GLY A 14 13.62 7.74 3.86
N PRO A 15 14.91 7.56 3.48
CA PRO A 15 16.04 8.04 4.28
C PRO A 15 16.17 9.57 4.32
N THR A 16 15.61 10.29 3.33
CA THR A 16 15.67 11.74 3.24
C THR A 16 14.28 12.31 2.92
N PRO A 17 13.94 13.55 3.31
CA PRO A 17 12.60 14.13 3.10
C PRO A 17 12.10 14.03 1.65
N ASN A 18 12.99 14.24 0.67
CA ASN A 18 12.66 14.24 -0.76
C ASN A 18 12.67 12.85 -1.41
N HIS A 19 12.93 11.79 -0.64
CA HIS A 19 12.97 10.43 -1.19
C HIS A 19 11.59 10.01 -1.74
N ARG A 20 11.57 9.24 -2.82
CA ARG A 20 10.31 8.85 -3.49
C ARG A 20 9.34 8.07 -2.58
N TRP A 21 9.86 7.32 -1.61
CA TRP A 21 9.05 6.60 -0.61
C TRP A 21 8.28 7.52 0.33
N ASN A 22 8.66 8.80 0.41
CA ASN A 22 7.90 9.76 1.18
C ASN A 22 6.69 10.31 0.43
N LYS A 23 6.60 10.08 -0.89
CA LYS A 23 5.42 10.45 -1.67
C LYS A 23 4.19 9.61 -1.25
N PRO A 24 2.97 10.12 -1.49
CA PRO A 24 1.73 9.35 -1.35
C PRO A 24 1.81 8.00 -2.07
N TYR A 25 1.16 6.97 -1.54
CA TYR A 25 1.25 5.58 -2.03
C TYR A 25 1.01 5.45 -3.53
N PHE A 26 -0.08 6.02 -4.04
CA PHE A 26 -0.41 5.91 -5.46
C PHE A 26 0.68 6.50 -6.35
N ARG A 27 1.40 7.53 -5.89
CA ARG A 27 2.52 8.13 -6.61
C ARG A 27 3.80 7.29 -6.60
N GLN A 28 3.86 6.25 -5.76
CA GLN A 28 4.96 5.29 -5.75
C GLN A 28 4.76 4.15 -6.76
N LEU A 29 3.53 3.89 -7.19
CA LEU A 29 3.18 2.80 -8.11
C LEU A 29 3.72 3.04 -9.52
N SER A 30 3.71 2.00 -10.38
CA SER A 30 4.07 2.17 -11.78
C SER A 30 3.13 3.15 -12.49
N THR A 31 3.63 3.89 -13.48
CA THR A 31 2.82 4.86 -14.25
C THR A 31 1.61 4.22 -14.93
N LEU A 32 1.72 2.96 -15.34
CA LEU A 32 0.60 2.22 -15.88
C LEU A 32 -0.46 1.92 -14.80
N CYS A 33 -0.05 1.48 -13.61
CA CYS A 33 -0.97 1.31 -12.49
C CYS A 33 -1.70 2.62 -12.17
N GLN A 34 -0.96 3.73 -12.06
CA GLN A 34 -1.52 5.06 -11.77
C GLN A 34 -2.58 5.51 -12.78
N LYS A 35 -2.41 5.18 -14.06
CA LYS A 35 -3.35 5.57 -15.14
C LYS A 35 -4.59 4.67 -15.22
N GLY A 36 -4.61 3.55 -14.49
CA GLY A 36 -5.78 2.67 -14.47
C GLY A 36 -6.97 3.38 -13.81
N VAL A 37 -8.13 3.35 -14.47
CA VAL A 37 -9.39 3.95 -13.96
C VAL A 37 -9.70 3.50 -12.53
N PHE A 38 -9.37 2.24 -12.20
CA PHE A 38 -9.53 1.73 -10.85
C PHE A 38 -8.66 2.47 -9.83
N TYR A 39 -7.36 2.60 -10.07
CA TYR A 39 -6.46 3.33 -9.16
C TYR A 39 -6.75 4.82 -9.11
N SER A 40 -7.10 5.44 -10.25
CA SER A 40 -7.49 6.85 -10.25
C SER A 40 -8.74 7.09 -9.41
N LYS A 41 -9.73 6.19 -9.49
CA LYS A 41 -10.94 6.26 -8.66
C LYS A 41 -10.66 5.92 -7.20
N LEU A 42 -9.80 4.94 -6.91
CA LEU A 42 -9.38 4.66 -5.54
C LEU A 42 -8.65 5.86 -4.91
N GLU A 43 -7.76 6.51 -5.66
CA GLU A 43 -7.08 7.73 -5.21
C GLU A 43 -8.07 8.88 -4.99
N GLU A 44 -9.02 9.07 -5.91
CA GLU A 44 -10.07 10.10 -5.80
C GLU A 44 -10.96 9.88 -4.58
N TYR A 45 -11.48 8.67 -4.37
CA TYR A 45 -12.44 8.39 -3.30
C TYR A 45 -11.79 8.11 -1.94
N PHE A 46 -10.68 7.37 -1.93
CA PHE A 46 -10.06 6.84 -0.71
C PHE A 46 -8.63 7.33 -0.48
N GLY A 47 -8.07 8.18 -1.35
CA GLY A 47 -6.69 8.65 -1.25
C GLY A 47 -6.38 9.31 0.09
N ALA A 48 -7.30 10.12 0.62
CA ALA A 48 -7.14 10.73 1.94
C ALA A 48 -7.09 9.67 3.07
N ALA A 49 -7.97 8.67 3.04
CA ALA A 49 -7.96 7.58 4.03
C ALA A 49 -6.66 6.77 3.96
N LEU A 50 -6.23 6.43 2.75
CA LEU A 50 -5.00 5.67 2.55
C LEU A 50 -3.77 6.46 2.99
N ASN A 51 -3.71 7.75 2.66
CA ASN A 51 -2.61 8.62 3.08
C ASN A 51 -2.56 8.75 4.61
N ASN A 52 -3.71 8.83 5.29
CA ASN A 52 -3.75 8.88 6.75
C ASN A 52 -3.27 7.56 7.38
N ALA A 53 -3.72 6.42 6.86
CA ALA A 53 -3.27 5.10 7.32
C ALA A 53 -1.74 4.94 7.12
N ILE A 54 -1.23 5.34 5.96
CA ILE A 54 0.19 5.26 5.67
C ILE A 54 1.01 6.26 6.50
N ALA A 55 0.50 7.47 6.74
CA ALA A 55 1.15 8.43 7.62
C ALA A 55 1.28 7.88 9.06
N TYR A 56 0.27 7.17 9.53
CA TYR A 56 0.34 6.46 10.80
C TYR A 56 1.38 5.33 10.79
N LEU A 57 1.39 4.47 9.77
CA LEU A 57 2.42 3.42 9.65
C LEU A 57 3.84 4.03 9.60
N LYS A 58 4.01 5.16 8.90
CA LYS A 58 5.26 5.91 8.87
C LYS A 58 5.67 6.45 10.24
N SER A 59 4.72 6.92 11.05
CA SER A 59 5.03 7.51 12.36
C SER A 59 5.46 6.45 13.36
N ILE A 60 4.83 5.26 13.34
CA ILE A 60 5.18 4.18 14.26
C ILE A 60 6.45 3.44 13.82
N THR A 61 6.78 3.41 12.52
CA THR A 61 7.97 2.71 12.02
C THR A 61 9.24 3.51 12.26
N GLN A 62 10.17 2.91 12.98
CA GLN A 62 11.45 3.54 13.31
C GLN A 62 12.41 3.46 12.12
N ASP A 63 12.50 2.30 11.46
CA ASP A 63 13.44 2.06 10.37
C ASP A 63 13.16 2.93 9.13
N THR A 64 14.25 3.48 8.58
CA THR A 64 14.24 4.23 7.31
C THR A 64 14.58 3.35 6.10
N LYS A 65 15.04 2.12 6.34
CA LYS A 65 15.34 1.12 5.31
C LYS A 65 14.21 0.09 5.24
N PRO A 66 13.97 -0.53 4.07
CA PRO A 66 13.10 -1.69 3.94
C PRO A 66 13.43 -2.80 4.93
N CYS A 67 12.40 -3.38 5.54
CA CYS A 67 12.48 -4.42 6.56
C CYS A 67 11.21 -5.27 6.56
N GLY A 68 11.24 -6.40 7.27
CA GLY A 68 10.10 -7.26 7.54
C GLY A 68 9.43 -7.86 6.31
N MET A 69 10.13 -7.92 5.17
CA MET A 69 9.56 -8.26 3.86
C MET A 69 8.34 -7.41 3.48
N CYS A 70 8.26 -6.17 3.96
CA CYS A 70 7.09 -5.31 3.76
C CYS A 70 7.19 -4.45 2.49
N ALA A 71 8.36 -4.34 1.84
CA ALA A 71 8.49 -3.61 0.57
C ALA A 71 8.20 -4.54 -0.61
N TYR A 72 7.29 -4.09 -1.47
CA TYR A 72 6.83 -4.84 -2.62
C TYR A 72 6.74 -3.93 -3.85
N ARG A 73 6.66 -4.54 -5.02
CA ARG A 73 6.44 -3.87 -6.29
C ARG A 73 5.22 -4.45 -6.97
N GLN A 74 4.59 -3.65 -7.82
CA GLN A 74 3.38 -4.05 -8.53
C GLN A 74 3.62 -4.06 -10.03
N SER A 75 3.03 -5.05 -10.70
CA SER A 75 2.80 -5.05 -12.14
C SER A 75 1.29 -4.97 -12.39
N CYS A 76 0.90 -4.16 -13.36
CA CYS A 76 -0.50 -4.00 -13.72
C CYS A 76 -0.77 -4.59 -15.10
N GLY A 77 -1.74 -5.49 -15.15
CA GLY A 77 -2.24 -6.14 -16.35
C GLY A 77 -3.47 -5.42 -16.87
N PHE A 78 -3.52 -5.23 -18.18
CA PHE A 78 -4.66 -4.65 -18.87
C PHE A 78 -5.18 -5.65 -19.91
N LYS A 79 -6.50 -5.87 -19.87
CA LYS A 79 -7.21 -6.56 -20.94
C LYS A 79 -8.42 -5.70 -21.32
N CYS A 80 -8.28 -4.93 -22.40
CA CYS A 80 -9.40 -4.28 -23.04
C CYS A 80 -10.32 -5.35 -23.61
N THR A 81 -11.54 -5.43 -23.07
CA THR A 81 -12.59 -6.32 -23.61
C THR A 81 -13.77 -5.47 -24.04
N ARG A 82 -14.26 -5.69 -25.27
CA ARG A 82 -15.49 -5.05 -25.73
C ARG A 82 -16.66 -5.71 -25.02
N ARG A 83 -17.45 -4.97 -24.24
CA ARG A 83 -18.74 -5.50 -23.75
C ARG A 83 -19.66 -5.64 -24.96
N LYS A 84 -20.13 -6.86 -25.25
CA LYS A 84 -21.09 -7.11 -26.34
C LYS A 84 -22.54 -6.77 -25.98
N HIS A 85 -22.85 -6.49 -24.71
CA HIS A 85 -24.22 -6.57 -24.18
C HIS A 85 -24.94 -5.24 -23.92
N THR A 86 -24.41 -4.11 -24.37
CA THR A 86 -25.10 -2.80 -24.26
C THR A 86 -24.93 -2.05 -25.58
N ASP A 87 -25.95 -1.33 -26.05
CA ASP A 87 -25.93 -0.52 -27.30
C ASP A 87 -24.80 0.53 -27.38
N SER A 88 -24.06 0.72 -26.29
CA SER A 88 -22.79 1.43 -26.33
C SER A 88 -21.63 0.45 -26.56
N ASN A 89 -20.84 0.69 -27.62
CA ASN A 89 -19.53 0.07 -27.90
C ASN A 89 -18.48 0.45 -26.82
N LYS A 90 -18.81 0.35 -25.53
CA LYS A 90 -17.94 0.69 -24.41
C LYS A 90 -16.96 -0.44 -24.17
N TYR A 91 -15.68 -0.13 -24.36
CA TYR A 91 -14.58 -0.97 -23.91
C TYR A 91 -14.53 -0.97 -22.39
N VAL A 92 -14.49 -2.15 -21.79
CA VAL A 92 -14.23 -2.30 -20.36
C VAL A 92 -12.83 -2.83 -20.18
N ASN A 93 -12.01 -2.03 -19.50
CA ASN A 93 -10.65 -2.36 -19.18
C ASN A 93 -10.63 -2.99 -17.79
N ARG A 94 -10.43 -4.30 -17.72
CA ARG A 94 -10.21 -4.98 -16.44
C ARG A 94 -8.76 -4.76 -16.04
N LEU A 95 -8.56 -4.19 -14.87
CA LEU A 95 -7.24 -4.05 -14.25
C LEU A 95 -6.94 -5.31 -13.46
N PHE A 96 -5.77 -5.88 -13.71
CA PHE A 96 -5.19 -6.95 -12.91
C PHE A 96 -3.96 -6.37 -12.20
N VAL A 97 -3.76 -6.70 -10.94
CA VAL A 97 -2.59 -6.27 -10.17
C VAL A 97 -1.88 -7.54 -9.70
N ALA A 98 -0.59 -7.62 -9.97
CA ALA A 98 0.30 -8.61 -9.41
C ALA A 98 1.27 -7.91 -8.47
N GLU A 99 1.52 -8.51 -7.31
CA GLU A 99 2.48 -8.02 -6.33
C GLU A 99 3.65 -8.99 -6.21
N SER A 100 4.84 -8.45 -5.97
CA SER A 100 6.05 -9.23 -5.74
C SER A 100 6.89 -8.54 -4.67
N LEU A 101 7.44 -9.33 -3.75
CA LEU A 101 8.41 -8.82 -2.78
C LEU A 101 9.61 -8.23 -3.51
N CYS A 102 10.13 -7.13 -2.98
CA CYS A 102 11.38 -6.58 -3.49
C CYS A 102 12.56 -7.37 -2.95
N GLU A 103 13.47 -7.76 -3.84
CA GLU A 103 14.71 -8.40 -3.42
C GLU A 103 15.81 -7.36 -3.20
N ALA A 104 16.95 -7.77 -2.63
CA ALA A 104 18.08 -6.87 -2.44
C ALA A 104 18.52 -6.18 -3.74
N LYS A 105 18.43 -6.87 -4.89
CA LYS A 105 18.73 -6.29 -6.21
C LYS A 105 17.80 -5.15 -6.60
N ASP A 106 16.55 -5.17 -6.12
CA ASP A 106 15.55 -4.13 -6.38
C ASP A 106 15.69 -2.95 -5.40
N LEU A 107 16.51 -3.10 -4.36
CA LEU A 107 16.71 -2.17 -3.25
C LEU A 107 18.18 -1.77 -3.08
N ASN A 108 18.96 -1.72 -4.17
CA ASN A 108 20.37 -1.31 -4.17
C ASN A 108 21.25 -2.10 -3.17
N GLY A 109 21.04 -3.40 -3.05
CA GLY A 109 21.75 -4.29 -2.14
C GLY A 109 21.20 -4.35 -0.71
N ILE A 110 20.14 -3.59 -0.40
CA ILE A 110 19.51 -3.61 0.92
C ILE A 110 18.54 -4.79 1.03
N GLY A 111 18.84 -5.75 1.90
CA GLY A 111 17.94 -6.83 2.27
C GLY A 111 16.76 -6.35 3.13
N GLN A 112 15.66 -7.13 3.13
CA GLN A 112 14.46 -6.89 3.94
C GLN A 112 14.21 -7.98 4.99
N ASP A 113 15.17 -8.88 5.17
CA ASP A 113 15.12 -10.09 6.00
C ASP A 113 15.04 -9.77 7.50
N LYS A 114 15.54 -8.60 7.91
CA LYS A 114 15.45 -8.14 9.29
C LYS A 114 14.05 -7.64 9.62
N ALA A 115 13.57 -7.93 10.82
CA ALA A 115 12.31 -7.40 11.33
C ALA A 115 12.33 -5.86 11.42
N CYS A 116 11.15 -5.24 11.25
CA CYS A 116 10.98 -3.81 11.47
C CYS A 116 10.80 -3.50 12.95
N HIS A 117 11.37 -2.38 13.39
CA HIS A 117 11.21 -1.80 14.71
C HIS A 117 10.08 -0.77 14.69
N THR A 118 9.20 -0.90 15.67
CA THR A 118 8.03 -0.04 15.82
C THR A 118 8.06 0.62 17.19
N SER A 119 7.75 1.90 17.25
CA SER A 119 7.61 2.60 18.53
C SER A 119 6.37 2.08 19.28
N TYR A 120 6.61 1.34 20.36
CA TYR A 120 5.55 0.78 21.19
C TYR A 120 4.66 1.87 21.80
N GLU A 121 5.24 3.00 22.20
CA GLU A 121 4.52 4.12 22.83
C GLU A 121 3.50 4.81 21.91
N MET A 122 3.72 4.74 20.59
CA MET A 122 2.83 5.30 19.58
C MET A 122 1.72 4.33 19.11
N LEU A 123 1.72 3.09 19.63
CA LEU A 123 0.68 2.12 19.32
C LEU A 123 -0.64 2.44 20.04
N PRO A 124 -1.79 2.02 19.49
CA PRO A 124 -3.07 2.22 20.15
C PRO A 124 -3.09 1.39 21.44
N LYS A 125 -3.15 2.06 22.59
CA LYS A 125 -3.13 1.40 23.92
C LYS A 125 -4.35 0.52 24.19
N THR A 126 -5.40 0.69 23.39
CA THR A 126 -6.65 -0.08 23.48
C THR A 126 -6.57 -1.45 22.80
N ASN A 127 -5.54 -1.67 22.00
CA ASN A 127 -5.37 -2.90 21.25
C ASN A 127 -4.50 -3.90 22.02
N ASP A 128 -4.57 -5.17 21.64
CA ASP A 128 -3.68 -6.21 22.19
C ASP A 128 -2.20 -5.83 21.96
N GLU A 129 -1.30 -6.45 22.75
CA GLU A 129 0.13 -6.17 22.62
C GLU A 129 0.59 -6.33 21.16
N CYS A 130 1.24 -5.28 20.65
CA CYS A 130 1.74 -5.14 19.29
C CYS A 130 0.69 -5.00 18.17
N GLN A 131 -0.62 -5.00 18.43
CA GLN A 131 -1.60 -4.81 17.37
C GLN A 131 -1.57 -3.38 16.80
N ILE A 132 -0.93 -3.23 15.64
CA ILE A 132 -0.77 -1.95 14.93
C ILE A 132 -2.05 -1.49 14.22
N TRP A 133 -3.00 -2.39 13.98
CA TRP A 133 -4.22 -2.09 13.22
C TRP A 133 -5.40 -2.93 13.70
N PRO A 134 -6.63 -2.40 13.72
CA PRO A 134 -7.01 -1.02 13.39
C PRO A 134 -6.56 -0.01 14.45
N ASN A 135 -6.35 1.24 14.04
CA ASN A 135 -6.19 2.35 14.97
C ASN A 135 -7.41 3.29 14.86
N PRO A 136 -8.33 3.29 15.87
CA PRO A 136 -9.55 4.09 15.84
C PRO A 136 -9.31 5.61 15.73
N SER A 137 -8.15 6.09 16.19
CA SER A 137 -7.78 7.51 16.11
C SER A 137 -7.45 7.95 14.68
N ILE A 138 -7.23 7.01 13.75
CA ILE A 138 -6.93 7.35 12.36
C ILE A 138 -8.23 7.59 11.59
N ARG A 139 -8.35 8.82 11.07
CA ARG A 139 -9.50 9.22 10.25
C ARG A 139 -9.42 8.57 8.87
N LEU A 140 -10.42 7.77 8.52
CA LEU A 140 -10.59 7.17 7.19
C LEU A 140 -11.84 7.75 6.51
N PRO A 141 -11.76 8.95 5.91
CA PRO A 141 -12.91 9.54 5.23
C PRO A 141 -13.39 8.65 4.08
N ASN A 142 -14.69 8.67 3.79
CA ASN A 142 -15.37 7.89 2.74
C ASN A 142 -15.33 6.36 2.92
N VAL A 143 -14.54 5.83 3.87
CA VAL A 143 -14.54 4.41 4.23
C VAL A 143 -15.63 4.16 5.27
N THR A 144 -16.81 3.78 4.81
CA THR A 144 -18.00 3.58 5.65
C THR A 144 -18.59 2.18 5.50
N GLY A 145 -19.52 1.82 6.40
CA GLY A 145 -20.27 0.57 6.36
C GLY A 145 -19.37 -0.65 6.25
N GLN A 146 -19.72 -1.56 5.33
CA GLN A 146 -18.98 -2.81 5.11
C GLN A 146 -17.52 -2.59 4.71
N TYR A 147 -17.20 -1.53 3.96
CA TYR A 147 -15.81 -1.22 3.60
C TYR A 147 -14.97 -0.90 4.83
N ARG A 148 -15.56 -0.28 5.86
CA ARG A 148 -14.84 0.00 7.11
C ARG A 148 -14.52 -1.29 7.86
N SER A 149 -15.43 -2.26 7.89
CA SER A 149 -15.17 -3.58 8.47
C SER A 149 -14.05 -4.29 7.73
N ILE A 150 -14.12 -4.36 6.39
CA ILE A 150 -13.07 -4.98 5.55
C ILE A 150 -11.71 -4.33 5.83
N VAL A 151 -11.67 -2.99 5.89
CA VAL A 151 -10.43 -2.25 6.14
C VAL A 151 -9.90 -2.51 7.55
N ASN A 152 -10.76 -2.58 8.57
CA ASN A 152 -10.34 -2.87 9.95
C ASN A 152 -9.81 -4.31 10.11
N ASP A 153 -10.30 -5.26 9.31
CA ASP A 153 -9.90 -6.68 9.38
C ASP A 153 -8.54 -6.97 8.71
N ILE A 154 -7.92 -5.97 8.08
CA ILE A 154 -6.62 -6.14 7.42
C ILE A 154 -5.53 -6.41 8.47
N LYS A 155 -4.90 -7.58 8.37
CA LYS A 155 -3.70 -7.92 9.15
C LYS A 155 -2.46 -7.29 8.50
N LEU A 156 -2.09 -6.09 8.94
CA LEU A 156 -0.97 -5.34 8.35
C LEU A 156 0.42 -5.88 8.72
N ALA A 157 0.59 -6.47 9.90
CA ALA A 157 1.86 -7.04 10.33
C ALA A 157 1.66 -8.12 11.39
N ASN A 158 2.62 -9.04 11.45
CA ASN A 158 2.85 -9.88 12.62
C ASN A 158 4.03 -9.29 13.38
N CYS A 159 3.89 -9.19 14.69
CA CYS A 159 4.74 -8.37 15.54
C CYS A 159 4.98 -9.09 16.86
N HIS A 160 6.14 -8.82 17.45
CA HIS A 160 6.57 -9.40 18.71
C HIS A 160 7.23 -8.31 19.54
N LYS A 161 6.83 -8.21 20.82
CA LYS A 161 7.42 -7.27 21.77
C LYS A 161 8.78 -7.81 22.22
N THR A 162 9.85 -7.11 21.88
CA THR A 162 11.19 -7.40 22.40
C THR A 162 11.35 -6.75 23.77
N VAL A 163 11.85 -7.52 24.73
CA VAL A 163 12.14 -7.06 26.11
C VAL A 163 13.50 -6.36 26.15
#